data_AF-A0A950GX23-F1
#
_entry.id   AF-A0A950GX23-F1
#
_cell.length_a   1.000
_cell.length_b   1.000
_cell.length_c   1.000
_cell.angle_alpha   90.00
_cell.angle_beta   90.00
_cell.angle_gamma   90.00
#
_symmetry.space_group_name_H-M   'P 1'
#
loop_
_entity.id
_entity.type
_entity.pdbx_description
1 polymer ?
#
loop_
_entity_poly.entity_id
_entity_poly.type
_entity_poly.pdbx_seq_one_letter_code
_entity_poly.pdbx_strand_id
1 'polypeptide(L)' 'MPWCEHCDQRLEAEELTEEGTCPDCGQAPLAHRKPPWYFKFMLVASVIYLGYRAFQGVTWVVHHI' A
#
# COMPACT_ATOMS: atom_id res chain seq x y z
N MET A 1 -10.77 -0.35 -10.36
CA MET A 1 -10.53 0.99 -10.92
C MET A 1 -9.15 0.99 -11.58
N PRO A 2 -9.04 1.27 -12.88
CA PRO A 2 -7.76 1.28 -13.60
C PRO A 2 -6.84 2.43 -13.12
N TRP A 3 -5.56 2.12 -12.97
CA TRP A 3 -4.52 3.06 -12.53
C TRP A 3 -3.44 3.19 -13.62
N CYS A 4 -3.08 4.42 -13.99
CA CYS A 4 -1.97 4.66 -14.89
C CYS A 4 -0.70 4.97 -14.09
N GLU A 5 0.31 4.09 -14.15
CA GLU A 5 1.58 4.31 -13.43
C GLU A 5 2.42 5.46 -14.01
N HIS A 6 2.29 5.78 -15.30
CA HIS A 6 3.09 6.83 -15.93
C HIS A 6 2.62 8.24 -15.55
N CYS A 7 1.31 8.45 -15.53
CA CYS A 7 0.69 9.74 -15.21
C CYS A 7 0.36 9.90 -13.71
N ASP A 8 0.58 8.86 -12.90
CA ASP A 8 0.21 8.76 -11.48
C ASP A 8 -1.25 9.18 -11.19
N GLN A 9 -2.17 8.77 -12.08
CA GLN A 9 -3.58 9.15 -12.01
C GLN A 9 -4.53 7.95 -12.04
N ARG A 10 -5.69 8.14 -11.42
CA ARG A 10 -6.81 7.20 -11.47
C ARG A 10 -7.64 7.50 -12.72
N LEU A 11 -7.93 6.47 -13.51
CA LEU A 11 -8.82 6.57 -14.66
C LEU A 11 -10.12 5.82 -14.36
N GLU A 12 -11.23 6.33 -14.86
CA GLU A 12 -12.51 5.64 -14.96
C GLU A 12 -12.52 4.74 -16.21
N ALA A 13 -13.48 3.81 -16.30
CA ALA A 13 -13.53 2.92 -17.47
C ALA A 13 -13.89 3.67 -18.76
N GLU A 14 -14.74 4.70 -18.66
CA GLU A 14 -15.13 5.54 -19.80
C GLU A 14 -14.02 6.47 -20.32
N GLU A 15 -12.96 6.70 -19.54
CA GLU A 15 -11.83 7.55 -19.94
C GLU A 15 -10.76 6.79 -20.73
N LEU A 16 -10.93 5.48 -20.90
CA LEU A 16 -10.03 4.63 -21.68
C LEU A 16 -10.32 4.78 -23.17
N THR A 17 -9.29 4.64 -23.99
CA THR A 17 -9.47 4.54 -25.44
C THR A 17 -10.21 3.24 -25.80
N GLU A 18 -10.68 3.12 -27.05
CA GLU A 18 -11.34 1.92 -27.57
C GLU A 18 -10.47 0.65 -27.41
N GLU A 19 -9.13 0.81 -27.37
CA GLU A 19 -8.17 -0.27 -27.13
C GLU A 19 -7.93 -0.58 -25.63
N GLY A 20 -8.60 0.14 -24.72
CA GLY A 20 -8.45 0.00 -23.28
C GLY A 20 -7.19 0.64 -22.70
N THR A 21 -6.60 1.63 -23.38
CA THR A 21 -5.36 2.31 -22.96
C THR A 21 -5.59 3.71 -22.43
N CYS A 22 -4.61 4.26 -21.71
CA CYS A 22 -4.64 5.64 -21.23
C CYS A 22 -4.50 6.64 -22.39
N PRO A 23 -5.38 7.66 -22.51
CA PRO A 23 -5.33 8.62 -23.63
C PRO A 23 -4.11 9.55 -23.60
N ASP A 24 -3.55 9.84 -22.42
CA ASP A 24 -2.42 10.77 -22.27
C ASP A 24 -1.06 10.16 -22.66
N CYS A 25 -0.86 8.86 -22.38
CA CYS A 25 0.44 8.21 -22.54
C CYS A 25 0.42 6.93 -23.38
N GLY A 26 -0.76 6.43 -23.78
CA GLY A 26 -0.92 5.23 -24.60
C GLY A 26 -0.58 3.91 -23.88
N GLN A 27 -0.28 3.94 -22.58
CA GLN A 27 0.04 2.73 -21.81
C GLN A 27 -1.22 2.03 -21.31
N ALA A 28 -1.14 0.70 -21.24
CA ALA A 28 -2.16 -0.12 -20.60
C ALA A 28 -2.21 0.19 -19.10
N PRO A 29 -3.37 0.63 -18.56
CA PRO A 29 -3.51 0.88 -17.14
C PRO A 29 -3.51 -0.43 -16.37
N LEU A 30 -2.91 -0.42 -15.18
CA LEU A 30 -2.89 -1.56 -14.29
C LEU A 30 -4.15 -1.60 -13.44
N ALA A 31 -4.63 -2.80 -13.12
CA ALA A 31 -5.75 -2.98 -12.20
C ALA A 31 -5.37 -2.68 -10.73
N HIS A 32 -4.07 -2.56 -10.41
CA HIS A 32 -3.58 -2.43 -9.04
C HIS A 32 -2.45 -1.40 -8.93
N ARG A 33 -2.63 -0.42 -8.04
CA ARG A 33 -1.58 0.55 -7.66
C ARG A 33 -0.66 -0.10 -6.64
N LYS A 34 0.65 -0.10 -6.88
CA LYS A 34 1.64 -0.55 -5.89
C LYS A 34 1.56 0.34 -4.64
N PRO A 35 1.51 -0.23 -3.42
CA PRO A 35 1.54 0.57 -2.20
C PRO A 35 2.85 1.36 -2.11
N PRO A 36 2.80 2.61 -1.62
CA PRO A 36 3.98 3.46 -1.53
C PRO A 36 5.01 2.84 -0.58
N TRP A 37 6.29 3.07 -0.84
CA TRP A 37 7.39 2.52 -0.05
C TRP A 37 7.27 2.86 1.45
N TYR A 38 6.79 4.06 1.77
CA TYR A 38 6.52 4.51 3.15
C TYR A 38 5.54 3.61 3.92
N PHE A 39 4.55 3.01 3.25
CA PHE A 39 3.61 2.09 3.91
C PHE A 39 4.34 0.89 4.54
N LYS A 40 5.35 0.35 3.84
CA LYS A 40 6.18 -0.74 4.36
C LYS A 40 6.95 -0.32 5.61
N PHE A 41 7.44 0.92 5.67
CA PHE A 41 8.15 1.45 6.85
C PHE A 41 7.23 1.55 8.06
N MET A 42 6.04 2.11 7.89
CA MET A 42 5.04 2.16 8.95
C MET A 42 4.68 0.76 9.46
N LEU A 43 4.55 -0.21 8.56
CA LEU A 43 4.25 -1.60 8.92
C LEU A 43 5.38 -2.21 9.78
N VAL A 44 6.63 -2.05 9.34
CA VAL A 44 7.81 -2.53 10.08
C VAL A 44 7.92 -1.88 11.46
N ALA A 45 7.78 -0.55 11.54
CA ALA A 45 7.79 0.17 12.81
C ALA A 45 6.67 -0.30 13.75
N SER A 46 5.48 -0.57 13.22
CA SER A 46 4.34 -1.08 13.99
C SER A 46 4.62 -2.47 14.55
N VAL A 47 5.17 -3.39 13.75
CA VAL A 47 5.53 -4.74 14.21
C VAL A 47 6.58 -4.68 15.31
N ILE A 48 7.62 -3.85 15.15
CA ILE A 48 8.66 -3.66 16.17
C ILE A 48 8.06 -3.13 17.48
N TYR A 49 7.21 -2.09 17.41
CA TYR A 49 6.60 -1.49 18.59
C TYR A 49 5.68 -2.48 19.32
N LEU A 50 4.82 -3.18 18.59
CA LEU A 50 3.91 -4.16 19.19
C LEU A 50 4.68 -5.36 19.77
N GLY A 51 5.75 -5.81 19.12
CA GLY A 51 6.63 -6.85 19.65
C GLY A 51 7.32 -6.42 20.96
N TYR A 52 7.87 -5.20 21.00
CA TYR A 52 8.45 -4.63 22.21
C TYR A 52 7.41 -4.51 23.33
N ARG A 53 6.22 -4.00 23.02
CA ARG A 53 5.14 -3.83 23.98
C ARG A 53 4.61 -5.17 24.51
N ALA A 54 4.50 -6.18 23.64
CA ALA A 54 4.13 -7.53 24.05
C ALA A 54 5.19 -8.15 24.97
N PHE A 55 6.48 -8.00 24.64
CA PHE A 55 7.57 -8.45 25.50
C PHE A 55 7.55 -7.78 26.87
N GLN A 56 7.36 -6.46 26.92
CA GLN A 56 7.24 -5.72 28.17
C GLN A 56 6.02 -6.18 29.00
N GLY A 57 4.88 -6.42 28.35
CA GLY A 57 3.68 -6.92 29.02
C GLY A 57 3.89 -8.33 29.59
N VAL A 58 4.45 -9.25 28.80
CA VAL A 58 4.71 -10.63 29.24
C VAL A 58 5.71 -10.67 30.38
N THR A 59 6.81 -9.91 30.29
CA THR A 59 7.80 -9.84 31.37
C THR A 59 7.19 -9.25 32.64
N TRP A 60 6.39 -8.19 32.56
CA TRP A 60 5.67 -7.65 33.71
C TRP A 60 4.73 -8.69 34.35
N VAL A 61 3.92 -9.39 33.56
CA VAL A 61 2.99 -10.43 34.07
C VAL A 61 3.75 -11.56 34.77
N VAL A 62 4.84 -12.04 34.18
CA VAL A 62 5.66 -13.12 34.76
C VAL A 62 6.31 -12.69 36.07
N HIS A 63 6.72 -11.43 36.19
CA HIS A 63 7.35 -10.90 37.40
C HIS A 63 6.36 -10.44 38.49
N HIS A 64 5.10 -10.20 38.15
CA HIS A 64 4.08 -9.64 39.06
C HIS A 64 3.04 -10.66 39.54
N ILE A 65 3.12 -11.91 39.07
CA ILE A 65 2.48 -13.09 39.68
C ILE A 65 3.45 -13.70 40.71
#